data_AF-A0A4R2TA99-F1
#
_entry.id   AF-A0A4R2TA99-F1
#
_cell.length_a   1.000
_cell.length_b   1.000
_cell.length_c   1.000
_cell.angle_alpha   90.00
_cell.angle_beta   90.00
_cell.angle_gamma   90.00
#
_symmetry.space_group_name_H-M   'P 1'
#
loop_
_entity.id
_entity.type
_entity.pdbx_description
1 polymer ?
#
loop_
_entity_poly.entity_id
_entity_poly.type
_entity_poly.pdbx_seq_one_letter_code
_entity_poly.pdbx_strand_id
1 'polypeptide(L)'
;MPATARPLWILTAFLLAVFPILNFVYWPQVLGSGQLQPDGDNIGIPMYGSVLIAIIALPFAIGIAGLCLRRYNQPVRLTAYRRDRPFRSALTTIFLGGAGFVLMLGSIAQLVHPLPWYEYLWPAYTALWVPWMFGLRAAFIEQDTVVIG
;
A
#
# COMPACT_ATOMS: atom_id res chain seq x y z
N MET A 1 -12.94 -2.35 22.91
CA MET A 1 -11.67 -3.11 22.75
C MET A 1 -10.59 -2.13 22.30
N PRO A 2 -9.47 -1.97 23.02
CA PRO A 2 -8.47 -0.97 22.65
C PRO A 2 -7.71 -1.42 21.39
N ALA A 3 -8.06 -0.85 20.23
CA ALA A 3 -7.40 -1.13 18.96
C ALA A 3 -6.04 -0.41 18.92
N THR A 4 -5.02 -1.03 19.53
CA THR A 4 -3.60 -0.60 19.42
C THR A 4 -3.21 -0.36 17.96
N ALA A 5 -2.13 0.38 17.66
CA ALA A 5 -1.62 0.55 16.29
C ALA A 5 -1.17 -0.77 15.60
N ARG A 6 -1.26 -1.91 16.31
CA ARG A 6 -0.84 -3.24 15.85
C ARG A 6 -1.47 -3.67 14.53
N PRO A 7 -2.78 -3.53 14.26
CA PRO A 7 -3.36 -3.97 12.99
C PRO A 7 -2.75 -3.26 11.77
N LEU A 8 -2.42 -1.97 11.89
CA LEU A 8 -1.78 -1.22 10.81
C LEU A 8 -0.32 -1.64 10.64
N TRP A 9 0.41 -1.92 11.73
CA TRP A 9 1.77 -2.49 11.63
C TRP A 9 1.78 -3.91 11.04
N ILE A 10 0.83 -4.76 11.42
CA ILE A 10 0.65 -6.09 10.83
C ILE A 10 0.36 -5.95 9.33
N LEU A 11 -0.52 -5.03 8.95
CA LEU A 11 -0.82 -4.77 7.55
C LEU A 11 0.41 -4.22 6.80
N THR A 12 1.21 -3.33 7.40
CA THR A 12 2.49 -2.88 6.82
C THR A 12 3.43 -4.06 6.58
N ALA A 13 3.64 -4.91 7.59
CA ALA A 13 4.51 -6.08 7.46
C ALA A 13 4.01 -7.04 6.37
N PHE A 14 2.69 -7.25 6.31
CA PHE A 14 2.07 -8.09 5.29
C PHE A 14 2.26 -7.52 3.88
N LEU A 15 2.02 -6.21 3.68
CA LEU A 15 2.24 -5.54 2.40
C LEU A 15 3.68 -5.67 1.89
N LEU A 16 4.65 -5.58 2.80
CA LEU A 16 6.06 -5.69 2.47
C LEU A 16 6.49 -7.13 2.16
N ALA A 17 5.94 -8.11 2.88
CA ALA A 17 6.27 -9.52 2.69
C ALA A 17 5.58 -10.13 1.45
N VAL A 18 4.34 -9.71 1.15
CA VAL A 18 3.57 -10.27 0.04
C VAL A 18 4.16 -9.87 -1.31
N PHE A 19 4.72 -8.67 -1.45
CA PHE A 19 5.29 -8.21 -2.72
C PHE A 19 6.37 -9.13 -3.32
N PRO A 20 7.46 -9.50 -2.60
CA PRO A 20 8.44 -10.43 -3.13
C PRO A 20 7.82 -11.80 -3.42
N ILE A 21 6.96 -12.32 -2.54
CA ILE A 21 6.27 -13.61 -2.74
C ILE A 21 5.47 -13.61 -4.05
N LEU A 22 4.72 -12.55 -4.32
CA LEU A 22 3.97 -12.43 -5.57
C LEU A 22 4.88 -12.39 -6.80
N ASN A 23 6.04 -11.75 -6.71
CA ASN A 23 7.00 -11.74 -7.82
C ASN A 23 7.55 -13.15 -8.11
N PHE A 24 7.78 -13.99 -7.09
CA PHE A 24 8.19 -15.39 -7.29
C PHE A 24 7.09 -16.25 -7.94
N VAL A 25 5.82 -15.83 -7.87
CA VAL A 25 4.71 -16.52 -8.54
C VAL A 25 4.45 -15.93 -9.93
N TYR A 26 4.46 -14.60 -10.06
CA TYR A 26 4.13 -13.88 -11.29
C TYR A 26 5.12 -14.16 -12.42
N TRP A 27 6.42 -13.98 -12.19
CA TRP A 27 7.43 -14.06 -13.25
C TRP A 27 7.51 -15.44 -13.92
N PRO A 28 7.47 -16.57 -13.19
CA PRO A 28 7.40 -17.89 -13.83
C PRO A 28 6.16 -18.08 -14.72
N GLN A 29 5.01 -17.51 -14.35
CA GLN A 29 3.78 -17.61 -15.14
C GLN A 29 3.84 -16.74 -16.39
N VAL A 30 4.44 -15.56 -16.31
CA VAL A 30 4.72 -14.70 -17.47
C VAL A 30 5.69 -15.36 -18.44
N LEU A 31 6.72 -16.07 -17.94
CA LEU A 31 7.59 -16.87 -18.80
C LEU A 31 6.79 -17.98 -19.51
N GLY A 32 5.99 -18.72 -18.75
CA GLY A 32 5.18 -19.81 -19.27
C GLY A 32 4.10 -19.37 -20.28
N SER A 33 3.70 -18.10 -20.27
CA SER A 33 2.72 -17.56 -21.22
C SER A 33 3.31 -17.24 -22.60
N GLY A 34 4.64 -17.31 -22.76
CA GLY A 34 5.32 -17.04 -24.03
C GLY A 34 5.25 -15.56 -24.46
N GLN A 35 4.88 -14.66 -23.56
CA GLN A 35 4.81 -13.22 -23.84
C GLN A 35 6.18 -12.52 -23.87
N LEU A 36 7.23 -13.20 -23.42
CA LEU A 36 8.60 -12.68 -23.40
C LEU A 36 9.35 -13.07 -24.67
N GLN A 37 10.29 -12.22 -25.11
CA GLN A 37 11.11 -12.48 -26.29
C GLN A 37 11.99 -13.74 -26.11
N PRO A 38 12.37 -14.46 -27.18
CA PRO A 38 13.14 -15.70 -27.06
C PRO A 38 14.61 -15.55 -26.64
N ASP A 39 15.22 -14.37 -26.80
CA ASP A 39 16.69 -14.23 -26.90
C ASP A 39 17.43 -13.78 -25.62
N GLY A 40 16.96 -14.12 -24.42
CA GLY A 40 17.75 -13.82 -23.22
C GLY A 40 17.11 -14.32 -21.95
N ASP A 41 17.86 -14.26 -20.86
CA ASP A 41 17.48 -14.57 -19.48
C ASP A 41 16.32 -13.65 -19.00
N ASN A 42 15.16 -13.76 -19.65
CA ASN A 42 14.23 -12.64 -19.86
C ASN A 42 13.30 -12.38 -18.67
N ILE A 43 13.27 -13.29 -17.69
CA ILE A 43 12.60 -13.03 -16.41
C ILE A 43 13.54 -12.58 -15.31
N GLY A 44 14.84 -12.88 -15.41
CA GLY A 44 15.80 -12.58 -14.35
C GLY A 44 15.93 -11.08 -14.11
N ILE A 45 16.05 -10.31 -15.20
CA ILE A 45 16.17 -8.84 -15.16
C ILE A 45 14.94 -8.18 -14.51
N PRO A 46 13.70 -8.42 -14.98
CA PRO A 46 12.57 -7.73 -14.40
C PRO A 46 12.18 -8.29 -13.02
N MET A 47 12.46 -9.56 -12.72
CA MET A 47 12.33 -10.11 -11.37
C MET A 47 13.31 -9.45 -10.39
N TYR A 48 14.58 -9.29 -10.78
CA TYR A 48 15.58 -8.58 -9.99
C TYR A 48 15.20 -7.09 -9.83
N GLY A 49 14.72 -6.46 -10.89
CA GLY A 49 14.19 -5.09 -10.87
C GLY A 49 13.08 -4.91 -9.84
N SER A 50 12.10 -5.81 -9.82
CA SER A 50 11.03 -5.80 -8.83
C SER A 50 11.56 -5.93 -7.39
N VAL A 51 12.48 -6.88 -7.14
CA VAL A 51 13.06 -7.07 -5.81
C VAL A 51 13.84 -5.82 -5.35
N LEU A 52 14.60 -5.20 -6.26
CA LEU A 52 15.36 -3.99 -5.96
C LEU A 52 14.44 -2.80 -5.66
N ILE A 53 13.35 -2.63 -6.42
CA ILE A 53 12.31 -1.64 -6.12
C ILE A 53 11.69 -1.90 -4.75
N ALA A 54 11.41 -3.17 -4.41
CA ALA A 54 10.86 -3.53 -3.10
C ALA A 54 11.79 -3.10 -1.95
N ILE A 55 13.09 -3.38 -2.08
CA ILE A 55 14.10 -3.02 -1.09
C ILE A 55 14.18 -1.50 -0.92
N ILE A 56 14.12 -0.75 -2.02
CA ILE A 56 14.14 0.72 -1.99
C ILE A 56 12.85 1.27 -1.39
N ALA A 57 11.69 0.71 -1.72
CA ALA A 57 10.38 1.17 -1.24
C ALA A 57 10.13 0.87 0.25
N LEU A 58 10.75 -0.19 0.77
CA LEU A 58 10.59 -0.66 2.15
C LEU A 58 10.83 0.41 3.22
N PRO A 59 11.96 1.15 3.25
CA PRO A 59 12.17 2.22 4.22
C PRO A 59 11.15 3.36 4.09
N PHE A 60 10.63 3.65 2.90
CA PHE A 60 9.60 4.68 2.73
C PHE A 60 8.27 4.25 3.32
N ALA A 61 7.82 3.02 3.03
CA ALA A 61 6.58 2.48 3.58
C ALA A 61 6.63 2.41 5.12
N ILE A 62 7.75 1.94 5.68
CA ILE A 62 7.98 1.89 7.13
C ILE A 62 8.05 3.32 7.71
N GLY A 63 8.75 4.24 7.05
CA GLY A 63 8.89 5.63 7.49
C GLY A 63 7.54 6.35 7.53
N ILE A 64 6.74 6.22 6.47
CA ILE A 64 5.39 6.81 6.40
C ILE A 64 4.48 6.20 7.47
N ALA A 65 4.45 4.87 7.62
CA ALA A 65 3.71 4.21 8.69
C ALA A 65 4.18 4.69 10.07
N GLY A 66 5.49 4.79 10.28
CA GLY A 66 6.09 5.29 11.51
C GLY A 66 5.63 6.71 11.85
N LEU A 67 5.68 7.63 10.89
CA LEU A 67 5.20 9.00 11.06
C LEU A 67 3.69 9.05 11.35
N CYS A 68 2.89 8.24 10.64
CA CYS A 68 1.44 8.18 10.80
C CYS A 68 0.99 7.51 12.10
N LEU A 69 1.81 6.63 12.68
CA LEU A 69 1.47 5.87 13.88
C LEU A 69 2.20 6.35 15.16
N ARG A 70 3.15 7.29 15.05
CA ARG A 70 3.99 7.74 16.18
C ARG A 70 3.22 8.23 17.41
N ARG A 71 2.09 8.90 17.19
CA ARG A 71 1.22 9.43 18.26
C ARG A 71 -0.22 8.95 18.06
N TYR A 72 -0.37 7.65 17.84
CA TYR A 72 -1.65 7.02 17.56
C TYR A 72 -2.65 7.28 18.70
N ASN A 73 -3.76 7.96 18.39
CA ASN A 73 -4.82 8.24 19.35
C ASN A 73 -6.03 7.34 19.07
N GLN A 74 -6.72 6.89 20.12
CA GLN A 74 -7.97 6.14 19.98
C GLN A 74 -9.17 7.04 20.35
N PRO A 75 -10.32 6.90 19.66
CA PRO A 75 -10.62 5.98 18.57
C PRO A 75 -10.34 6.58 17.17
N VAL A 76 -9.69 5.82 16.28
CA VAL A 76 -9.47 6.22 14.89
C VAL A 76 -10.74 5.99 14.06
N ARG A 77 -11.28 7.04 13.45
CA ARG A 77 -12.44 6.96 12.55
C ARG A 77 -11.98 7.03 11.10
N LEU A 78 -12.39 6.08 10.25
CA LEU A 78 -12.01 6.08 8.83
C LEU A 78 -12.52 7.32 8.08
N THR A 79 -13.62 7.93 8.55
CA THR A 79 -14.18 9.19 8.05
C THR A 79 -13.67 10.42 8.80
N ALA A 80 -12.62 10.29 9.62
CA ALA A 80 -12.08 11.39 10.41
C ALA A 80 -11.73 12.58 9.52
N TYR A 81 -12.24 13.75 9.92
CA TYR A 81 -11.84 15.05 9.41
C TYR A 81 -11.87 16.03 10.58
N ARG A 82 -10.70 16.54 10.97
CA ARG A 82 -10.55 17.45 12.09
C ARG A 82 -10.60 18.89 11.60
N ARG A 83 -11.71 19.59 11.90
CA ARG A 83 -11.91 21.01 11.54
C ARG A 83 -10.98 21.95 12.28
N ASP A 84 -10.49 21.55 13.45
CA ASP A 84 -9.50 22.28 14.24
C ASP A 84 -8.10 22.30 13.60
N ARG A 85 -7.83 21.37 12.67
CA ARG A 85 -6.56 21.29 11.93
C ARG A 85 -6.83 21.06 10.44
N PRO A 86 -7.45 22.02 9.74
CA PRO A 86 -7.99 21.81 8.40
C PRO A 86 -6.89 21.51 7.38
N PHE A 87 -5.72 22.17 7.48
CA PHE A 87 -4.63 21.98 6.53
C PHE A 87 -4.04 20.56 6.60
N ARG A 88 -3.81 20.05 7.81
CA ARG A 88 -3.35 18.68 8.03
C ARG A 88 -4.37 17.66 7.52
N SER A 89 -5.65 17.85 7.85
CA SER A 89 -6.73 16.98 7.41
C SER A 89 -6.87 16.96 5.88
N ALA A 90 -6.75 18.13 5.23
CA ALA A 90 -6.81 18.26 3.78
C ALA A 90 -5.63 17.56 3.10
N LEU A 91 -4.38 17.88 3.49
CA LEU A 91 -3.19 17.26 2.91
C LEU A 91 -3.22 15.74 3.05
N THR A 92 -3.54 15.24 4.24
CA THR A 92 -3.59 13.79 4.49
C THR A 92 -4.68 13.12 3.68
N THR A 93 -5.83 13.78 3.51
CA THR A 93 -6.92 13.26 2.67
C THR A 93 -6.54 13.26 1.20
N ILE A 94 -5.84 14.29 0.71
CA ILE A 94 -5.38 14.35 -0.68
C ILE A 94 -4.32 13.28 -0.95
N PHE A 95 -3.26 13.21 -0.13
CA PHE A 95 -2.15 12.31 -0.37
C PHE A 95 -2.48 10.85 -0.06
N LEU A 96 -3.00 10.55 1.13
CA LEU A 96 -3.27 9.17 1.53
C LEU A 96 -4.68 8.72 1.11
N GLY A 97 -5.69 9.58 1.32
CA GLY A 97 -7.06 9.27 0.90
C GLY A 97 -7.22 9.23 -0.62
N GLY A 98 -6.67 10.22 -1.32
CA GLY A 98 -6.69 10.29 -2.78
C GLY A 98 -5.92 9.15 -3.42
N ALA A 99 -4.70 8.85 -2.96
CA ALA A 99 -3.96 7.69 -3.45
C ALA A 99 -4.72 6.37 -3.20
N GLY A 100 -5.27 6.17 -2.00
CA GLY A 100 -6.10 5.00 -1.69
C GLY A 100 -7.32 4.88 -2.61
N PHE A 101 -7.97 6.00 -2.93
CA PHE A 101 -9.12 6.03 -3.85
C PHE A 101 -8.74 5.72 -5.29
N VAL A 102 -7.62 6.29 -5.79
CA VAL A 102 -7.11 6.00 -7.14
C VAL A 102 -6.72 4.52 -7.26
N LEU A 103 -6.05 3.96 -6.26
CA LEU A 103 -5.71 2.54 -6.22
C LEU A 103 -6.96 1.65 -6.23
N MET A 104 -7.98 2.00 -5.45
CA MET A 104 -9.26 1.29 -5.43
C MET A 104 -9.93 1.30 -6.81
N LEU A 105 -10.02 2.45 -7.47
CA LEU A 105 -10.60 2.56 -8.81
C LEU A 105 -9.78 1.79 -9.85
N GLY A 106 -8.46 1.86 -9.78
CA GLY A 106 -7.56 1.10 -10.67
C GLY A 106 -7.74 -0.41 -10.52
N SER A 107 -7.84 -0.92 -9.29
CA SER A 107 -8.14 -2.33 -9.04
C SER A 107 -9.50 -2.75 -9.59
N ILE A 108 -10.53 -1.93 -9.42
CA ILE A 108 -11.87 -2.21 -9.96
C ILE A 108 -11.83 -2.21 -11.50
N ALA A 109 -11.15 -1.24 -12.11
CA ALA A 109 -11.04 -1.15 -13.57
C ALA A 109 -10.36 -2.39 -14.17
N GLN A 110 -9.33 -2.94 -13.51
CA GLN A 110 -8.67 -4.18 -13.95
C GLN A 110 -9.60 -5.41 -13.90
N LEU A 111 -10.58 -5.43 -13.00
CA LEU A 111 -11.56 -6.53 -12.90
C LEU A 111 -12.60 -6.50 -14.03
N VAL A 112 -12.74 -5.39 -14.76
CA VAL A 112 -13.68 -5.25 -15.88
C VAL A 112 -13.14 -5.94 -17.14
N HIS A 113 -11.83 -6.13 -17.24
CA HIS A 113 -11.19 -6.78 -18.38
C HIS A 113 -10.84 -8.24 -18.07
N PRO A 114 -11.09 -9.18 -19.01
CA PRO A 114 -10.60 -10.54 -18.86
C PRO A 114 -9.08 -10.55 -18.99
N LEU A 115 -8.41 -10.90 -17.91
CA LEU A 115 -6.95 -10.98 -17.81
C LEU A 115 -6.54 -12.44 -17.59
N PRO A 116 -5.32 -12.84 -17.98
CA PRO A 116 -4.73 -14.07 -17.49
C PRO A 116 -4.78 -14.13 -15.95
N TRP A 117 -4.99 -15.31 -15.38
CA TRP A 117 -5.26 -15.43 -13.94
C TRP A 117 -4.16 -14.79 -13.06
N TYR A 118 -2.90 -14.87 -13.50
CA TYR A 118 -1.75 -14.35 -12.77
C TYR A 118 -1.67 -12.82 -12.77
N GLU A 119 -2.33 -12.15 -13.73
CA GLU A 119 -2.45 -10.68 -13.74
C GLU A 119 -3.40 -10.17 -12.65
N TYR A 120 -4.33 -11.01 -12.15
CA TYR A 120 -5.19 -10.65 -11.02
C TYR A 120 -4.45 -10.63 -9.67
N LEU A 121 -3.20 -11.10 -9.61
CA LEU A 121 -2.35 -10.99 -8.42
C LEU A 121 -2.08 -9.53 -8.06
N TRP A 122 -1.94 -8.65 -9.06
CA TRP A 122 -1.67 -7.24 -8.86
C TRP A 122 -2.86 -6.45 -8.27
N PRO A 123 -4.09 -6.52 -8.82
CA PRO A 123 -5.23 -5.87 -8.20
C PRO A 123 -5.55 -6.45 -6.82
N ALA A 124 -5.32 -7.75 -6.59
CA ALA A 124 -5.44 -8.36 -5.25
C ALA A 124 -4.43 -7.79 -4.25
N TYR A 125 -3.18 -7.60 -4.68
CA TYR A 125 -2.16 -6.92 -3.87
C TYR A 125 -2.51 -5.45 -3.62
N THR A 126 -2.92 -4.72 -4.64
CA THR A 126 -3.34 -3.31 -4.54
C THR A 126 -4.55 -3.15 -3.59
N ALA A 127 -5.45 -4.13 -3.53
CA ALA A 127 -6.57 -4.11 -2.59
C ALA A 127 -6.13 -4.09 -1.11
N LEU A 128 -4.92 -4.57 -0.79
CA LEU A 128 -4.35 -4.49 0.56
C LEU A 128 -3.80 -3.09 0.88
N TRP A 129 -3.35 -2.36 -0.13
CA TRP A 129 -2.87 -0.97 0.03
C TRP A 129 -4.00 0.00 0.34
N VAL A 130 -5.20 -0.25 -0.18
CA VAL A 130 -6.38 0.60 0.04
C VAL A 130 -6.71 0.79 1.53
N PRO A 131 -6.96 -0.26 2.33
CA PRO A 131 -7.23 -0.12 3.76
C PRO A 131 -6.02 0.42 4.53
N TRP A 132 -4.79 0.13 4.07
CA TRP A 132 -3.58 0.68 4.68
C TRP A 132 -3.52 2.20 4.52
N MET A 133 -3.75 2.71 3.32
CA MET A 133 -3.77 4.15 3.02
C MET A 133 -4.86 4.89 3.80
N PHE A 134 -6.09 4.36 3.83
CA PHE A 134 -7.18 4.96 4.60
C PHE A 134 -6.93 4.86 6.11
N GLY A 135 -6.34 3.76 6.58
CA GLY A 135 -5.95 3.58 7.98
C GLY A 135 -4.87 4.56 8.42
N LEU A 136 -3.81 4.73 7.62
CA LEU A 136 -2.77 5.72 7.88
C LEU A 136 -3.31 7.16 7.83
N ARG A 137 -4.20 7.46 6.88
CA ARG A 137 -4.89 8.76 6.82
C ARG A 137 -5.60 9.05 8.13
N ALA A 138 -6.45 8.12 8.56
CA ALA A 138 -7.25 8.30 9.76
C ALA A 138 -6.36 8.39 11.02
N ALA A 139 -5.35 7.53 11.11
CA ALA A 139 -4.40 7.53 12.22
C ALA A 139 -3.63 8.85 12.31
N PHE A 140 -3.21 9.42 11.17
CA PHE A 140 -2.47 10.67 11.14
C PHE A 140 -3.36 11.89 11.43
N ILE A 141 -4.62 11.90 11.00
CA ILE A 141 -5.55 13.00 11.31
C ILE A 141 -5.84 13.07 12.82
N GLU A 142 -6.01 11.91 13.46
CA GLU A 142 -6.42 11.81 14.87
C GLU A 142 -5.27 11.97 15.87
N GLN A 143 -4.02 12.08 15.43
CA GLN A 143 -2.89 12.24 16.35
C GLN A 143 -3.02 13.49 17.23
N ASP A 144 -2.69 13.35 18.51
CA ASP A 144 -2.58 14.50 19.40
C ASP A 144 -1.26 15.25 19.15
N THR A 145 -1.38 16.47 18.64
CA THR A 145 -0.31 17.46 18.72
C THR A 145 -0.46 18.19 20.05
N VAL A 146 0.12 17.63 21.12
CA VAL A 146 0.50 18.48 22.25
C VAL A 146 1.50 19.47 21.67
N VAL A 147 1.08 20.72 21.53
CA VAL A 147 1.99 21.86 21.37
C VAL A 147 2.55 22.09 22.77
N ILE A 148 3.75 21.57 23.02
CA ILE A 148 4.60 22.12 24.07
C ILE A 148 5.37 23.23 23.36
N GLY A 149 5.06 24.47 23.71
CA GLY A 149 5.59 25.69 23.11
C GLY A 149 4.62 26.83 23.37
#